data_AF-A0A1V5RLT2-F1
#
_entry.id   AF-A0A1V5RLT2-F1
#
_cell.length_a   1.000
_cell.length_b   1.000
_cell.length_c   1.000
_cell.angle_alpha   90.00
_cell.angle_beta   90.00
_cell.angle_gamma   90.00
#
_symmetry.space_group_name_H-M   'P 1'
#
loop_
_entity.id
_entity.type
_entity.pdbx_description
1 polymer ?
#
loop_
_entity_poly.entity_id
_entity_poly.type
_entity_poly.pdbx_seq_one_letter_code
_entity_poly.pdbx_strand_id
1 'polypeptide(L)'
;MFGHDIIYTHKANRGSAIGRTAERDFLAFVDSIARLEGGVYLSVGSAVMSPMIFEKALSMVRNTGVRIDHAVIRVVDLQKGTWDWNRGEPPEDNPAYYQRFMKTFSRMGLESHYLCIDNRSLFVNLYTALKRKG
;
A
#
# COMPACT_ATOMS: atom_id res chain seq x y z
N MET A 1 -14.07 -1.14 2.26
CA MET A 1 -14.25 -2.33 3.12
C MET A 1 -15.59 -2.19 3.83
N PHE A 2 -16.43 -3.22 3.82
CA PHE A 2 -17.75 -3.17 4.46
C PHE A 2 -17.58 -2.91 5.96
N GLY A 3 -18.31 -1.94 6.52
CA GLY A 3 -18.17 -1.52 7.92
C GLY A 3 -17.02 -0.55 8.23
N HIS A 4 -16.19 -0.18 7.25
CA HIS A 4 -15.13 0.82 7.46
C HIS A 4 -15.61 2.26 7.31
N ASP A 5 -16.53 2.48 6.35
CA ASP A 5 -17.01 3.81 5.98
C ASP A 5 -18.38 4.09 6.62
N ILE A 6 -18.64 5.33 7.02
CA ILE A 6 -19.89 5.72 7.67
C ILE A 6 -21.11 5.46 6.78
N ILE A 7 -20.94 5.45 5.45
CA ILE A 7 -22.01 5.21 4.49
C ILE A 7 -22.73 3.86 4.70
N TYR A 8 -22.07 2.87 5.31
CA TYR A 8 -22.67 1.54 5.52
C TYR A 8 -23.82 1.56 6.54
N THR A 9 -23.89 2.60 7.39
CA THR A 9 -24.96 2.77 8.39
C THR A 9 -26.24 3.35 7.80
N HIS A 10 -26.18 3.93 6.59
CA HIS A 10 -27.32 4.60 5.98
C HIS A 10 -28.35 3.59 5.47
N LYS A 11 -29.65 3.89 5.64
CA LYS A 11 -30.76 3.00 5.22
C LYS A 11 -30.77 2.65 3.72
N ALA A 12 -30.18 3.51 2.89
CA ALA A 12 -30.06 3.27 1.45
C ALA A 12 -28.85 2.39 1.07
N ASN A 13 -28.04 1.95 2.04
CA ASN A 13 -26.92 1.05 1.79
C ASN A 13 -27.42 -0.26 1.17
N ARG A 14 -26.82 -0.65 0.03
CA ARG A 14 -27.11 -1.92 -0.65
C ARG A 14 -25.81 -2.69 -0.80
N GLY A 15 -25.56 -3.63 0.11
CA GLY A 15 -24.30 -4.37 0.13
C GLY A 15 -23.99 -5.13 -1.15
N SER A 16 -25.01 -5.64 -1.85
CA SER A 16 -24.81 -6.30 -3.15
C SER A 16 -24.38 -5.32 -4.26
N ALA A 17 -24.84 -4.07 -4.23
CA ALA A 17 -24.40 -3.06 -5.20
C ALA A 17 -22.96 -2.64 -4.93
N ILE A 18 -22.63 -2.34 -3.67
CA ILE A 18 -21.26 -1.96 -3.27
C ILE A 18 -20.28 -3.10 -3.50
N GLY A 19 -20.67 -4.34 -3.19
CA GLY A 19 -19.82 -5.52 -3.39
C GLY A 19 -19.44 -5.71 -4.85
N ARG A 20 -20.41 -5.61 -5.77
CA ARG A 20 -20.15 -5.73 -7.22
C ARG A 20 -19.21 -4.66 -7.75
N THR A 21 -19.36 -3.41 -7.31
CA THR A 21 -18.46 -2.33 -7.76
C THR A 21 -17.08 -2.46 -7.13
N ALA A 22 -17.00 -2.79 -5.84
CA ALA A 22 -15.74 -2.98 -5.14
C ALA A 22 -14.93 -4.16 -5.71
N GLU A 23 -15.58 -5.27 -6.07
CA GLU A 23 -14.93 -6.40 -6.73
C GLU A 23 -14.35 -5.99 -8.08
N ARG A 24 -15.13 -5.28 -8.90
CA ARG A 24 -14.65 -4.77 -10.19
C ARG A 24 -13.44 -3.85 -10.04
N ASP A 25 -13.49 -2.90 -9.11
CA ASP A 25 -12.39 -1.97 -8.84
C ASP A 25 -11.15 -2.70 -8.31
N PHE A 26 -11.36 -3.69 -7.43
CA PHE A 26 -10.28 -4.52 -6.91
C PHE A 26 -9.61 -5.34 -8.01
N LEU A 27 -10.37 -5.96 -8.92
CA LEU A 27 -9.81 -6.72 -10.04
C LEU A 27 -9.06 -5.82 -11.03
N ALA A 28 -9.51 -4.58 -11.27
CA ALA A 28 -8.77 -3.61 -12.07
C ALA A 28 -7.44 -3.21 -11.40
N PHE A 29 -7.43 -3.10 -10.07
CA PHE A 29 -6.21 -2.90 -9.31
C PHE A 29 -5.27 -4.12 -9.38
N VAL A 30 -5.80 -5.34 -9.22
CA VAL A 30 -5.05 -6.61 -9.37
C VAL A 30 -4.37 -6.70 -10.73
N ASP A 31 -5.07 -6.37 -11.81
CA ASP A 31 -4.51 -6.30 -13.17
C ASP A 31 -3.34 -5.30 -13.28
N SER A 32 -3.41 -4.18 -12.56
CA SER A 32 -2.28 -3.23 -12.47
C SER A 32 -1.11 -3.82 -11.70
N ILE A 33 -1.37 -4.55 -10.60
CA ILE A 33 -0.32 -5.25 -9.82
C ILE A 33 0.33 -6.37 -10.63
N ALA A 34 -0.40 -7.03 -11.54
CA ALA A 34 0.14 -8.07 -12.42
C ALA A 34 1.25 -7.56 -13.35
N ARG A 35 1.34 -6.23 -13.54
CA ARG A 35 2.37 -5.55 -14.34
C ARG A 35 3.42 -4.83 -13.48
N LEU A 36 3.49 -5.13 -12.17
CA LEU A 36 4.33 -4.41 -11.23
C LEU A 36 5.81 -4.83 -11.24
N GLU A 37 6.18 -5.95 -11.86
CA GLU A 37 7.58 -6.40 -11.90
C GLU A 37 8.50 -5.33 -12.50
N GLY A 38 9.60 -5.02 -11.80
CA GLY A 38 10.52 -3.92 -12.09
C GLY A 38 9.97 -2.52 -11.74
N GLY A 39 8.77 -2.44 -11.17
CA GLY A 39 8.05 -1.22 -10.89
C GLY A 39 8.14 -0.74 -9.44
N VAL A 40 7.40 0.32 -9.15
CA VAL A 40 7.32 0.94 -7.82
C VAL A 40 5.86 1.06 -7.39
N TYR A 41 5.54 0.56 -6.20
CA TYR A 41 4.29 0.82 -5.51
C TYR A 41 4.46 1.98 -4.53
N LEU A 42 3.69 3.06 -4.71
CA LEU A 42 3.67 4.22 -3.83
C LEU A 42 2.45 4.16 -2.90
N SER A 43 2.68 3.92 -1.61
CA SER A 43 1.66 3.99 -0.56
C SER A 43 1.75 5.34 0.15
N VAL A 44 0.95 6.32 -0.29
CA VAL A 44 1.01 7.70 0.23
C VAL A 44 -0.15 7.99 1.18
N GLY A 45 0.15 8.27 2.46
CA GLY A 45 -0.82 8.67 3.48
C GLY A 45 -1.89 7.62 3.81
N SER A 46 -1.61 6.33 3.59
CA SER A 46 -2.59 5.25 3.75
C SER A 46 -2.04 4.14 4.65
N ALA A 47 -2.25 4.30 5.96
CA ALA A 47 -1.79 3.34 6.98
C ALA A 47 -2.69 2.09 7.12
N VAL A 48 -3.86 2.07 6.47
CA VAL A 48 -4.84 0.98 6.65
C VAL A 48 -5.18 0.33 5.32
N MET A 49 -5.79 1.07 4.40
CA MET A 49 -6.32 0.50 3.16
C MET A 49 -5.23 0.01 2.21
N SER A 50 -4.16 0.79 2.04
CA SER A 50 -3.05 0.48 1.15
C SER A 50 -2.38 -0.87 1.45
N PRO A 51 -1.83 -1.14 2.65
CA PRO A 51 -1.21 -2.43 2.94
C PRO A 51 -2.20 -3.59 2.81
N MET A 52 -3.44 -3.40 3.28
CA MET A 52 -4.45 -4.46 3.21
C MET A 52 -4.80 -4.83 1.77
N ILE A 53 -5.12 -3.86 0.91
CA ILE A 53 -5.55 -4.15 -0.47
C ILE A 53 -4.38 -4.67 -1.30
N PHE A 54 -3.20 -4.05 -1.15
CA PHE A 54 -2.00 -4.43 -1.90
C PHE A 54 -1.57 -5.87 -1.59
N GLU A 55 -1.58 -6.28 -0.31
CA GLU A 55 -1.25 -7.66 0.07
C GLU A 55 -2.12 -8.69 -0.66
N LYS A 56 -3.45 -8.49 -0.66
CA LYS A 56 -4.38 -9.45 -1.27
C LYS A 56 -4.24 -9.43 -2.79
N ALA A 57 -4.01 -8.26 -3.39
CA ALA A 57 -3.78 -8.16 -4.82
C ALA A 57 -2.49 -8.88 -5.25
N LEU A 58 -1.39 -8.66 -4.52
CA LEU A 58 -0.11 -9.33 -4.77
C LEU A 58 -0.23 -10.85 -4.61
N SER A 59 -0.90 -11.32 -3.55
CA SER A 59 -1.17 -12.75 -3.38
C SER A 59 -2.01 -13.32 -4.53
N MET A 60 -3.04 -12.60 -4.99
CA MET A 60 -3.88 -13.04 -6.10
C MET A 60 -3.07 -13.17 -7.40
N VAL A 61 -2.24 -12.18 -7.73
CA VAL A 61 -1.34 -12.20 -8.89
C VAL A 61 -0.36 -13.38 -8.81
N ARG A 62 0.29 -13.58 -7.66
CA ARG A 62 1.23 -14.70 -7.49
C ARG A 62 0.55 -16.06 -7.60
N ASN A 63 -0.69 -16.19 -7.12
CA ASN A 63 -1.46 -17.43 -7.22
C ASN A 63 -1.84 -17.80 -8.66
N THR A 64 -1.85 -16.85 -9.61
CA THR A 64 -2.06 -17.17 -11.04
C THR A 64 -0.76 -17.56 -11.76
N GLY A 65 0.36 -17.68 -11.04
CA GLY A 65 1.67 -18.03 -11.59
C GLY A 65 2.48 -16.85 -12.14
N VAL A 66 1.97 -15.61 -12.03
CA VAL A 66 2.72 -14.41 -12.39
C VAL A 66 3.75 -14.12 -11.32
N ARG A 67 5.02 -13.98 -11.72
CA ARG A 67 6.12 -13.69 -10.80
C ARG A 67 6.27 -12.18 -10.62
N ILE A 68 6.11 -11.75 -9.37
CA ILE A 68 6.43 -10.39 -8.91
C ILE A 68 7.46 -10.54 -7.79
N ASP A 69 8.74 -10.50 -8.15
CA ASP A 69 9.89 -10.75 -7.27
C ASP A 69 10.70 -9.46 -7.05
N HIS A 70 10.75 -8.57 -8.06
CA HIS A 70 11.52 -7.33 -8.02
C HIS A 70 10.61 -6.13 -8.20
N ALA A 71 10.01 -5.69 -7.10
CA ALA A 71 9.28 -4.43 -7.06
C ALA A 71 9.60 -3.69 -5.77
N VAL A 72 9.55 -2.37 -5.85
CA VAL A 72 9.88 -1.50 -4.74
C VAL A 72 8.61 -0.92 -4.15
N ILE A 73 8.43 -1.09 -2.85
CA ILE A 73 7.37 -0.46 -2.07
C ILE A 73 7.95 0.80 -1.40
N ARG A 74 7.32 1.94 -1.63
CA ARG A 74 7.60 3.20 -0.95
C ARG A 74 6.40 3.60 -0.13
N VAL A 75 6.54 3.54 1.18
CA VAL A 75 5.52 3.94 2.15
C VAL A 75 5.83 5.36 2.60
N VAL A 76 4.90 6.27 2.34
CA VAL A 76 5.03 7.69 2.67
C VAL A 76 3.96 8.06 3.69
N ASP A 77 4.38 8.60 4.82
CA ASP A 77 3.47 9.05 5.88
C ASP A 77 4.05 10.26 6.64
N LEU A 78 3.20 10.95 7.40
CA LEU A 78 3.60 12.07 8.25
C LEU A 78 4.18 11.62 9.60
N GLN A 79 3.89 10.39 10.02
CA GLN A 79 4.35 9.84 11.28
C GLN A 79 5.88 9.80 11.31
N LYS A 80 6.49 10.29 12.39
CA LYS A 80 7.95 10.19 12.56
C LYS A 80 8.36 8.72 12.61
N GLY A 81 9.28 8.33 11.73
CA GLY A 81 9.91 7.02 11.76
C GLY A 81 10.88 6.94 12.93
N THR A 82 10.66 6.02 13.86
CA THR A 82 11.55 5.77 15.01
C THR A 82 12.40 4.51 14.84
N TRP A 83 12.30 3.87 13.67
CA TRP A 83 13.00 2.64 13.33
C TRP A 83 13.39 2.61 11.85
N ASP A 84 14.55 2.05 11.56
CA ASP A 84 15.01 1.80 10.21
C ASP A 84 14.57 0.41 9.75
N TRP A 85 13.53 0.37 8.93
CA TRP A 85 12.93 -0.87 8.41
C TRP A 85 13.84 -1.65 7.46
N ASN A 86 14.93 -1.04 6.97
CA ASN A 86 15.95 -1.78 6.20
C ASN A 86 16.75 -2.75 7.07
N ARG A 87 16.71 -2.58 8.40
CA ARG A 87 17.38 -3.45 9.38
C ARG A 87 16.51 -4.62 9.84
N GLY A 88 15.32 -4.78 9.25
CA GLY A 88 14.33 -5.78 9.63
C GLY A 88 13.26 -5.22 10.58
N GLU A 89 12.43 -6.12 11.12
CA GLU A 89 11.37 -5.75 12.04
C GLU A 89 11.94 -5.28 13.40
N PRO A 90 11.37 -4.23 14.01
CA PRO A 90 11.74 -3.82 15.36
C PRO A 90 11.37 -4.90 16.41
N PRO A 91 12.06 -4.95 17.56
CA PRO A 91 11.69 -5.83 18.68
C PRO A 91 10.38 -5.38 19.36
N GLU A 92 9.71 -6.28 20.08
CA GLU A 92 8.37 -6.03 20.66
C GLU A 92 8.33 -4.94 21.73
N ASP A 93 9.47 -4.67 22.37
CA ASP A 93 9.65 -3.62 23.36
C ASP A 93 9.87 -2.22 22.73
N ASN A 94 10.00 -2.15 21.40
CA ASN A 94 10.09 -0.89 20.67
C ASN A 94 8.71 -0.46 20.14
N PRO A 95 8.27 0.80 20.38
CA PRO A 95 6.98 1.31 19.87
C PRO A 95 6.78 1.17 18.35
N ALA A 96 7.86 1.18 17.56
CA ALA A 96 7.81 1.00 16.11
C ALA A 96 7.25 -0.38 15.71
N TYR A 97 7.32 -1.39 16.58
CA TYR A 97 6.70 -2.70 16.38
C TYR A 97 5.22 -2.64 16.09
N TYR A 98 4.56 -1.59 16.58
CA TYR A 98 3.13 -1.37 16.41
C TYR A 98 2.79 -0.51 15.18
N GLN A 99 3.77 -0.10 14.37
CA GLN A 99 3.54 0.46 13.03
C GLN A 99 3.08 -0.64 12.06
N ARG A 100 1.83 -1.08 12.22
CA ARG A 100 1.27 -2.28 11.57
C ARG A 100 1.38 -2.28 10.05
N PHE A 101 1.25 -1.11 9.42
CA PHE A 101 1.36 -1.00 7.97
C PHE A 101 2.74 -1.36 7.47
N MET A 102 3.80 -0.87 8.11
CA MET A 102 5.17 -1.22 7.75
C MET A 102 5.45 -2.70 8.00
N LYS A 103 4.98 -3.24 9.13
CA LYS A 103 5.08 -4.68 9.42
C LYS A 103 4.40 -5.55 8.36
N THR A 104 3.30 -5.07 7.79
CA THR A 104 2.60 -5.77 6.70
C THR A 104 3.44 -5.72 5.43
N PHE A 105 3.91 -4.53 5.02
CA PHE A 105 4.74 -4.38 3.82
C PHE A 105 6.07 -5.14 3.89
N SER A 106 6.76 -5.10 5.04
CA SER A 106 8.06 -5.77 5.22
C SER A 106 7.97 -7.30 5.06
N ARG A 107 6.79 -7.89 5.25
CA ARG A 107 6.56 -9.34 5.15
C ARG A 107 6.15 -9.82 3.76
N MET A 108 5.92 -8.92 2.81
CA MET A 108 5.43 -9.29 1.47
C MET A 108 6.49 -9.87 0.54
N GLY A 109 7.75 -9.90 0.98
CA GLY A 109 8.88 -10.36 0.15
C GLY A 109 9.21 -9.41 -0.99
N LEU A 110 8.93 -8.11 -0.82
CA LEU A 110 9.30 -7.03 -1.73
C LEU A 110 10.07 -5.96 -0.96
N GLU A 111 11.00 -5.28 -1.65
CA GLU A 111 11.84 -4.25 -1.06
C GLU A 111 10.98 -3.07 -0.58
N SER A 112 10.92 -2.82 0.73
CA SER A 112 10.00 -1.86 1.34
C SER A 112 10.73 -0.76 2.10
N HIS A 113 10.43 0.50 1.79
CA HIS A 113 11.08 1.65 2.43
C HIS A 113 10.08 2.64 2.96
N TYR A 114 10.36 3.15 4.16
CA TYR A 114 9.57 4.17 4.82
C TYR A 114 10.16 5.57 4.57
N LEU A 115 9.31 6.53 4.24
CA LEU A 115 9.67 7.93 4.06
C LEU A 115 8.72 8.81 4.86
N CYS A 116 9.25 9.45 5.92
CA CYS A 116 8.52 10.44 6.70
C CYS A 116 8.58 11.80 5.98
N ILE A 117 7.53 12.19 5.27
CA ILE A 117 7.44 13.48 4.58
C ILE A 117 5.98 13.90 4.40
N ASP A 118 5.75 15.21 4.30
CA ASP A 118 4.48 15.76 3.86
C ASP A 118 4.13 15.33 2.42
N ASN A 119 2.89 14.89 2.20
CA ASN A 119 2.43 14.36 0.91
C ASN A 119 2.54 15.37 -0.21
N ARG A 120 2.24 16.66 0.05
CA ARG A 120 2.39 17.71 -0.97
C ARG A 120 3.87 17.87 -1.34
N SER A 121 4.75 17.85 -0.35
CA SER A 121 6.20 17.94 -0.56
C SER A 121 6.73 16.75 -1.37
N LEU A 122 6.24 15.52 -1.11
CA LEU A 122 6.54 14.35 -1.93
C LEU A 122 6.16 14.58 -3.40
N PHE A 123 4.90 14.94 -3.68
CA PHE A 123 4.41 15.02 -5.06
C PHE A 123 5.07 16.17 -5.84
N VAL A 124 5.31 17.32 -5.21
CA VAL A 124 6.02 18.43 -5.84
C VAL A 124 7.44 18.02 -6.23
N ASN A 125 8.18 17.42 -5.30
CA ASN A 125 9.56 16.99 -5.56
C ASN A 125 9.62 15.89 -6.61
N LEU A 126 8.72 14.90 -6.55
CA LEU A 126 8.63 13.83 -7.53
C LEU A 126 8.33 14.38 -8.94
N TYR A 127 7.34 15.28 -9.05
CA TYR A 127 7.01 15.92 -10.31
C TYR A 127 8.20 16.69 -10.90
N THR A 128 8.87 17.52 -10.09
CA THR A 128 10.06 18.27 -10.53
C THR A 128 11.18 17.34 -10.96
N ALA A 129 11.42 16.24 -10.24
CA ALA A 129 12.44 15.26 -10.60
C ALA A 129 12.12 14.55 -11.93
N LEU A 130 10.87 14.15 -12.16
CA LEU A 130 10.44 13.52 -13.40
C LEU A 130 10.55 14.49 -14.59
N LYS A 131 10.18 15.76 -14.41
CA LYS A 131 10.33 16.80 -15.45
C LYS A 131 11.77 17.11 -15.84
N ARG A 132 12.74 16.82 -14.99
CA ARG A 132 14.18 16.98 -15.31
C ARG A 132 14.77 15.76 -16.02
N LYS A 133 14.10 14.60 -15.93
CA LYS A 133 14.56 13.34 -16.53
C LYS A 133 14.00 13.09 -17.94
N GLY A 134 12.86 13.70 -18.28
CA GLY A 134 12.27 13.66 -19.62
C GLY A 134 12.57 14.93 -20.39
#